data_AF-A0A8S3E6I9-F1
#
_entry.id   AF-A0A8S3E6I9-F1
#
_cell.length_a   1.000
_cell.length_b   1.000
_cell.length_c   1.000
_cell.angle_alpha   90.00
_cell.angle_beta   90.00
_cell.angle_gamma   90.00
#
_symmetry.space_group_name_H-M   'P 1'
#
loop_
_entity.id
_entity.type
_entity.pdbx_description
1 polymer ?
#
loop_
_entity_poly.entity_id
_entity_poly.type
_entity_poly.pdbx_seq_one_letter_code
_entity_poly.pdbx_strand_id
1 'polypeptide(L)'
;VTKRQEQSPIQLPQQQLPLQQQLPQQQLPLQRQLPQQLPLQRQLPQQLPLQRQLPQQQQQQRQRQQVCTTYMPQCTATATTIAGISGISGAASNQLSYPYDITLDSSNTLYIADRGNNRVQQWVTNASSGSTVAGQASGAVGSALNYFNRAGGVVIDSAGNLYVTDPFNDRVQYWANGSMSGSIIIGTGACSSALNELCDPYGIARDTTTGTLYIGDYSNDRVMMFLS
;
A
#
# COMPACT_ATOMS: atom_id res chain seq x y z
N VAL A 1 -56.16 27.78 -2.89
CA VAL A 1 -56.47 28.80 -1.85
C VAL A 1 -57.52 28.18 -0.92
N THR A 2 -57.32 27.90 0.37
CA THR A 2 -56.11 27.86 1.24
C THR A 2 -56.43 26.98 2.47
N LYS A 3 -55.42 26.72 3.31
CA LYS A 3 -55.40 25.80 4.48
C LYS A 3 -56.51 26.02 5.53
N ARG A 4 -56.92 24.93 6.20
CA ARG A 4 -57.43 24.85 7.60
C ARG A 4 -56.31 24.24 8.48
N GLN A 5 -56.26 24.33 9.82
CA GLN A 5 -56.79 25.26 10.84
C GLN A 5 -55.88 25.08 12.08
N GLU A 6 -55.84 26.08 12.97
CA GLU A 6 -55.09 26.05 14.24
C GLU A 6 -55.91 25.43 15.40
N GLN A 7 -55.26 25.02 16.50
CA GLN A 7 -55.28 25.66 17.83
C GLN A 7 -54.94 24.71 19.00
N SER A 8 -54.13 25.21 19.96
CA SER A 8 -53.93 24.71 21.35
C SER A 8 -55.12 25.16 22.25
N PRO A 9 -55.14 25.27 23.62
CA PRO A 9 -54.07 25.56 24.60
C PRO A 9 -54.26 24.95 26.04
N ILE A 10 -53.77 25.64 27.10
CA ILE A 10 -54.13 25.62 28.56
C ILE A 10 -53.31 24.69 29.49
N GLN A 11 -52.94 25.03 30.75
CA GLN A 11 -52.52 26.29 31.45
C GLN A 11 -51.98 25.94 32.87
N LEU A 12 -51.19 26.83 33.52
CA LEU A 12 -50.70 26.71 34.92
C LEU A 12 -51.78 27.06 35.98
N PRO A 13 -51.53 26.84 37.29
CA PRO A 13 -51.17 27.99 38.15
C PRO A 13 -50.18 27.71 39.33
N GLN A 14 -49.68 28.79 39.95
CA GLN A 14 -48.82 28.83 41.16
C GLN A 14 -49.57 29.30 42.43
N GLN A 15 -48.96 29.11 43.63
CA GLN A 15 -48.97 29.95 44.86
C GLN A 15 -48.17 29.29 46.02
N GLN A 16 -47.69 29.92 47.12
CA GLN A 16 -47.62 31.34 47.56
C GLN A 16 -46.34 31.61 48.43
N LEU A 17 -46.41 32.44 49.49
CA LEU A 17 -45.36 32.97 50.42
C LEU A 17 -45.92 32.97 51.90
N PRO A 18 -45.36 33.59 53.00
CA PRO A 18 -44.09 34.35 53.26
C PRO A 18 -43.33 34.13 54.64
N LEU A 19 -42.13 34.75 54.77
CA LEU A 19 -41.43 35.44 55.91
C LEU A 19 -41.60 35.12 57.44
N GLN A 20 -40.45 35.12 58.17
CA GLN A 20 -40.17 35.74 59.51
C GLN A 20 -38.63 35.98 59.68
N GLN A 21 -38.13 37.20 59.97
CA GLN A 21 -37.62 37.77 61.28
C GLN A 21 -36.40 37.04 61.92
N GLN A 22 -35.33 37.64 62.52
CA GLN A 22 -34.86 39.04 62.76
C GLN A 22 -33.32 39.10 63.11
N LEU A 23 -32.75 40.31 63.29
CA LEU A 23 -31.33 40.73 63.55
C LEU A 23 -30.74 40.38 64.97
N PRO A 24 -29.54 40.86 65.47
CA PRO A 24 -28.38 41.62 64.91
C PRO A 24 -26.95 41.12 65.30
N GLN A 25 -25.92 41.91 64.92
CA GLN A 25 -24.48 41.80 65.24
C GLN A 25 -24.10 41.89 66.73
N GLN A 26 -22.95 41.31 67.11
CA GLN A 26 -22.08 41.78 68.22
C GLN A 26 -20.58 41.67 67.89
N GLN A 27 -19.79 42.47 68.60
CA GLN A 27 -18.50 43.05 68.23
C GLN A 27 -17.26 42.13 68.35
N LEU A 28 -16.23 42.51 67.59
CA LEU A 28 -14.82 42.11 67.73
C LEU A 28 -14.24 42.56 69.11
N PRO A 29 -13.18 41.92 69.66
CA PRO A 29 -11.82 42.25 69.18
C PRO A 29 -10.76 41.13 69.19
N LEU A 30 -9.65 41.42 68.52
CA LEU A 30 -8.41 40.64 68.56
C LEU A 30 -7.78 40.62 69.97
N GLN A 31 -7.07 39.53 70.32
CA GLN A 31 -5.59 39.52 70.34
C GLN A 31 -4.99 38.18 70.80
N ARG A 32 -4.02 37.68 70.00
CA ARG A 32 -2.83 36.87 70.37
C ARG A 32 -3.14 35.50 71.05
N GLN A 33 -2.53 34.37 70.67
CA GLN A 33 -1.14 34.15 70.23
C GLN A 33 -1.04 33.03 69.16
N LEU A 34 -0.14 33.18 68.17
CA LEU A 34 0.56 32.05 67.53
C LEU A 34 1.72 31.63 68.47
N PRO A 35 2.29 30.40 68.42
CA PRO A 35 2.47 29.51 67.25
C PRO A 35 1.90 28.07 67.50
N GLN A 36 1.91 27.07 66.61
CA GLN A 36 2.98 26.59 65.73
C GLN A 36 2.47 25.98 64.42
N GLN A 37 3.40 25.80 63.48
CA GLN A 37 3.17 25.27 62.14
C GLN A 37 2.94 23.75 62.18
N LEU A 38 1.86 23.27 61.56
CA LEU A 38 1.94 22.05 60.76
C LEU A 38 1.89 22.46 59.29
N PRO A 39 2.80 21.96 58.42
CA PRO A 39 2.75 22.24 57.01
C PRO A 39 1.46 21.66 56.40
N LEU A 40 0.88 22.38 55.43
CA LEU A 40 -0.22 21.86 54.63
C LEU A 40 0.14 20.47 54.10
N GLN A 41 -0.59 19.45 54.53
CA GLN A 41 -0.75 18.23 53.75
C GLN A 41 -1.48 18.62 52.46
N ARG A 42 -0.70 19.07 51.46
CA ARG A 42 -1.11 18.87 50.07
C ARG A 42 -1.29 17.38 49.92
N GLN A 43 -2.54 16.93 49.93
CA GLN A 43 -2.89 15.66 49.33
C GLN A 43 -2.40 15.73 47.90
N LEU A 44 -1.24 15.11 47.63
CA LEU A 44 -0.81 14.85 46.29
C LEU A 44 -1.93 14.02 45.68
N PRO A 45 -2.61 14.47 44.61
CA PRO A 45 -3.35 13.52 43.80
C PRO A 45 -2.34 12.44 43.42
N GLN A 46 -2.66 11.17 43.63
CA GLN A 46 -1.90 10.12 42.97
C GLN A 46 -2.12 10.30 41.48
N GLN A 47 -1.24 11.09 40.85
CA GLN A 47 -1.04 11.04 39.43
C GLN A 47 -0.49 9.65 39.16
N LEU A 48 -1.40 8.70 38.91
CA LEU A 48 -1.14 7.68 37.91
C LEU A 48 -0.43 8.42 36.78
N PRO A 49 0.79 7.99 36.38
CA PRO A 49 1.50 8.72 35.36
C PRO A 49 0.57 8.82 34.16
N LEU A 50 0.27 10.05 33.72
CA LEU A 50 -0.41 10.26 32.45
C LEU A 50 0.48 9.58 31.41
N GLN A 51 0.09 8.35 31.04
CA GLN A 51 0.69 7.65 29.95
C GLN A 51 0.52 8.59 28.77
N ARG A 52 1.62 9.19 28.31
CA ARG A 52 1.60 10.03 27.12
C ARG A 52 1.13 9.10 26.02
N GLN A 53 -0.14 9.23 25.64
CA GLN A 53 -0.69 8.48 24.53
C GLN A 53 0.18 8.84 23.34
N LEU A 54 1.00 7.89 22.90
CA LEU A 54 1.91 8.16 21.80
C LEU A 54 1.06 8.54 20.58
N PRO A 55 1.49 9.50 19.74
CA PRO A 55 0.69 9.94 18.59
C PRO A 55 0.21 8.74 17.76
N GLN A 56 -0.99 8.82 17.17
CA GLN A 56 -1.61 7.69 16.46
C GLN A 56 -0.67 7.06 15.42
N GLN A 57 0.10 7.88 14.69
CA GLN A 57 1.14 7.41 13.75
C GLN A 57 2.20 6.51 14.42
N GLN A 58 2.65 6.85 15.63
CA GLN A 58 3.65 6.07 16.38
C GLN A 58 3.05 4.80 16.99
N GLN A 59 1.75 4.79 17.32
CA GLN A 59 1.05 3.56 17.68
C GLN A 59 0.92 2.63 16.47
N GLN A 60 0.53 3.17 15.31
CA GLN A 60 0.43 2.44 14.04
C GLN A 60 1.78 1.88 13.59
N GLN A 61 2.88 2.63 13.72
CA GLN A 61 4.24 2.15 13.47
C GLN A 61 4.61 0.97 14.38
N ARG A 62 4.33 1.03 15.68
CA ARG A 62 4.56 -0.11 16.58
C ARG A 62 3.72 -1.33 16.23
N GLN A 63 2.43 -1.14 15.93
CA GLN A 63 1.55 -2.24 15.51
C GLN A 63 2.05 -2.89 14.22
N ARG A 64 2.44 -2.10 13.21
CA ARG A 64 3.05 -2.60 11.97
C ARG A 64 4.32 -3.40 12.25
N GLN A 65 5.24 -2.87 13.08
CA GLN A 65 6.47 -3.58 13.42
C GLN A 65 6.18 -4.89 14.16
N GLN A 66 5.29 -4.87 15.16
CA GLN A 66 4.91 -6.04 15.96
C GLN A 66 4.31 -7.15 15.08
N VAL A 67 3.36 -6.81 14.19
CA VAL A 67 2.80 -7.76 13.23
C VAL A 67 3.90 -8.31 12.34
N CYS A 68 4.77 -7.45 11.80
CA CYS A 68 5.83 -7.89 10.91
C CYS A 68 6.81 -8.87 11.58
N THR A 69 7.33 -8.55 12.78
CA THR A 69 8.25 -9.44 13.50
C THR A 69 7.60 -10.72 14.03
N THR A 70 6.27 -10.75 14.19
CA THR A 70 5.52 -11.95 14.61
C THR A 70 5.51 -13.02 13.50
N TYR A 71 5.38 -12.60 12.24
CA TYR A 71 5.27 -13.51 11.09
C TYR A 71 6.55 -13.58 10.24
N MET A 72 7.45 -12.62 10.38
CA MET A 72 8.71 -12.52 9.64
C MET A 72 9.85 -12.13 10.60
N PRO A 73 10.58 -13.11 11.19
CA PRO A 73 11.59 -12.84 12.23
C PRO A 73 12.74 -11.89 11.82
N GLN A 74 12.98 -11.75 10.51
CA GLN A 74 14.01 -10.86 9.95
C GLN A 74 13.46 -9.47 9.54
N CYS A 75 12.21 -9.14 9.88
CA CYS A 75 11.59 -7.88 9.45
C CYS A 75 12.19 -6.64 10.13
N THR A 76 12.79 -5.78 9.33
CA THR A 76 13.33 -4.47 9.73
C THR A 76 12.28 -3.36 9.63
N ALA A 77 12.42 -2.31 10.44
CA ALA A 77 11.55 -1.12 10.39
C ALA A 77 11.77 -0.26 9.13
N THR A 78 12.85 -0.50 8.39
CA THR A 78 13.27 0.22 7.19
C THR A 78 13.60 -0.76 6.07
N ALA A 79 13.21 -0.43 4.84
CA ALA A 79 13.59 -1.16 3.63
C ALA A 79 14.85 -0.58 2.99
N THR A 80 15.55 -1.38 2.19
CA THR A 80 16.72 -0.98 1.40
C THR A 80 16.34 -0.94 -0.09
N THR A 81 16.79 0.09 -0.82
CA THR A 81 16.68 0.12 -2.28
C THR A 81 17.72 -0.82 -2.88
N ILE A 82 17.29 -1.88 -3.57
CA ILE A 82 18.18 -2.88 -4.19
C ILE A 82 18.25 -2.77 -5.72
N ALA A 83 17.36 -2.00 -6.34
CA ALA A 83 17.33 -1.74 -7.78
C ALA A 83 16.76 -0.35 -8.06
N GLY A 84 17.23 0.30 -9.13
CA GLY A 84 16.90 1.68 -9.48
C GLY A 84 17.52 2.73 -8.54
N ILE A 85 17.18 4.00 -8.76
CA ILE A 85 17.57 5.13 -7.89
C ILE A 85 16.31 5.83 -7.36
N SER A 86 16.22 5.95 -6.04
CA SER A 86 15.08 6.58 -5.38
C SER A 86 14.83 8.02 -5.88
N GLY A 87 13.64 8.26 -6.43
CA GLY A 87 13.22 9.56 -6.96
C GLY A 87 13.74 9.91 -8.35
N ILE A 88 14.53 9.04 -9.01
CA ILE A 88 15.07 9.29 -10.36
C ILE A 88 14.57 8.22 -11.32
N SER A 89 13.61 8.62 -12.17
CA SER A 89 13.08 7.80 -13.26
C SER A 89 13.91 7.98 -14.54
N GLY A 90 14.13 6.89 -15.29
CA GLY A 90 14.82 6.94 -16.58
C GLY A 90 15.19 5.56 -17.13
N ALA A 91 15.77 5.54 -18.33
CA ALA A 91 16.11 4.33 -19.08
C ALA A 91 17.58 3.89 -18.97
N ALA A 92 18.42 4.58 -18.17
CA ALA A 92 19.77 4.10 -17.90
C ALA A 92 19.76 2.72 -17.24
N SER A 93 20.86 1.97 -17.31
CA SER A 93 20.94 0.60 -16.75
C SER A 93 20.79 0.57 -15.22
N ASN A 94 21.09 1.68 -14.53
CA ASN A 94 20.88 1.86 -13.09
C ASN A 94 19.55 2.56 -12.74
N GLN A 95 18.68 2.82 -13.71
CA GLN A 95 17.40 3.51 -13.53
C GLN A 95 16.23 2.60 -13.94
N LEU A 96 15.06 2.89 -13.38
CA LEU A 96 13.78 2.24 -13.67
C LEU A 96 12.72 3.33 -13.87
N SER A 97 11.64 3.01 -14.55
CA SER A 97 10.51 3.88 -14.82
C SER A 97 9.22 3.10 -14.57
N TYR A 98 8.48 3.48 -13.53
CA TYR A 98 7.25 2.79 -13.10
C TYR A 98 7.35 1.25 -13.04
N PRO A 99 8.36 0.66 -12.34
CA PRO A 99 8.47 -0.79 -12.24
C PRO A 99 7.17 -1.39 -11.67
N TYR A 100 6.61 -2.38 -12.37
CA TYR A 100 5.24 -2.85 -12.14
C TYR A 100 5.17 -4.20 -11.44
N ASP A 101 6.03 -5.14 -11.83
CA ASP A 101 6.09 -6.50 -11.29
C ASP A 101 7.53 -7.00 -11.18
N ILE A 102 7.75 -8.01 -10.33
CA ILE A 102 9.06 -8.62 -10.09
C ILE A 102 8.98 -10.14 -9.90
N THR A 103 10.03 -10.84 -10.33
CA THR A 103 10.26 -12.26 -9.99
C THR A 103 11.72 -12.52 -9.64
N LEU A 104 11.99 -13.62 -8.94
CA LEU A 104 13.34 -14.07 -8.58
C LEU A 104 13.64 -15.40 -9.27
N ASP A 105 14.88 -15.60 -9.71
CA ASP A 105 15.37 -16.94 -10.05
C ASP A 105 15.85 -17.71 -8.79
N SER A 106 16.27 -18.96 -8.97
CA SER A 106 16.83 -19.79 -7.90
C SER A 106 18.16 -19.28 -7.30
N SER A 107 18.77 -18.28 -7.92
CA SER A 107 20.02 -17.62 -7.49
C SER A 107 19.76 -16.31 -6.74
N ASN A 108 18.50 -15.90 -6.58
CA ASN A 108 18.05 -14.58 -6.09
C ASN A 108 18.45 -13.40 -7.01
N THR A 109 18.62 -13.67 -8.30
CA THR A 109 18.63 -12.63 -9.34
C THR A 109 17.22 -12.06 -9.49
N LEU A 110 17.08 -10.74 -9.45
CA LEU A 110 15.82 -10.04 -9.57
C LEU A 110 15.51 -9.72 -11.03
N TYR A 111 14.32 -10.06 -11.49
CA TYR A 111 13.80 -9.69 -12.81
C TYR A 111 12.65 -8.71 -12.61
N ILE A 112 12.70 -7.58 -13.30
CA ILE A 112 11.82 -6.43 -13.07
C ILE A 112 11.13 -6.06 -14.38
N ALA A 113 9.80 -6.04 -14.38
CA ALA A 113 9.03 -5.42 -15.44
C ALA A 113 9.13 -3.90 -15.31
N ASP A 114 10.08 -3.32 -16.04
CA ASP A 114 10.39 -1.90 -16.09
C ASP A 114 9.41 -1.18 -17.03
N ARG A 115 8.13 -1.19 -16.63
CA ARG A 115 6.94 -0.92 -17.47
C ARG A 115 7.00 0.40 -18.21
N GLY A 116 7.45 1.47 -17.57
CA GLY A 116 7.61 2.80 -18.18
C GLY A 116 8.73 2.87 -19.21
N ASN A 117 9.66 1.92 -19.19
CA ASN A 117 10.71 1.70 -20.18
C ASN A 117 10.44 0.46 -21.04
N ASN A 118 9.21 -0.09 -21.10
CA ASN A 118 8.82 -1.16 -22.05
C ASN A 118 9.81 -2.34 -22.16
N ARG A 119 10.40 -2.77 -21.04
CA ARG A 119 11.48 -3.79 -21.01
C ARG A 119 11.45 -4.62 -19.73
N VAL A 120 12.17 -5.74 -19.72
CA VAL A 120 12.50 -6.48 -18.49
C VAL A 120 13.98 -6.30 -18.17
N GLN A 121 14.26 -5.86 -16.94
CA GLN A 121 15.62 -5.71 -16.40
C GLN A 121 15.95 -6.90 -15.49
N GLN A 122 17.08 -7.56 -15.75
CA GLN A 122 17.73 -8.48 -14.81
C GLN A 122 18.66 -7.68 -13.90
N TRP A 123 18.61 -7.93 -12.59
CA TRP A 123 19.40 -7.25 -11.57
C TRP A 123 19.99 -8.29 -10.62
N VAL A 124 21.30 -8.56 -10.78
CA VAL A 124 22.04 -9.50 -9.93
C VAL A 124 22.14 -8.93 -8.52
N THR A 125 22.10 -9.78 -7.50
CA THR A 125 22.20 -9.37 -6.09
C THR A 125 23.44 -8.50 -5.86
N ASN A 126 23.26 -7.34 -5.22
CA ASN A 126 24.28 -6.31 -4.98
C ASN A 126 24.87 -5.60 -6.22
N ALA A 127 24.31 -5.78 -7.42
CA ALA A 127 24.71 -5.01 -8.59
C ALA A 127 24.25 -3.53 -8.48
N SER A 128 25.04 -2.61 -9.02
CA SER A 128 24.72 -1.18 -9.09
C SER A 128 23.87 -0.78 -10.31
N SER A 129 23.68 -1.72 -11.25
CA SER A 129 22.87 -1.58 -12.45
C SER A 129 22.34 -2.95 -12.88
N GLY A 130 21.26 -2.95 -13.66
CA GLY A 130 20.72 -4.14 -14.31
C GLY A 130 21.02 -4.21 -15.80
N SER A 131 20.77 -5.38 -16.39
CA SER A 131 20.87 -5.66 -17.83
C SER A 131 19.48 -5.85 -18.43
N THR A 132 19.24 -5.32 -19.62
CA THR A 132 17.98 -5.59 -20.35
C THR A 132 18.02 -7.01 -20.89
N VAL A 133 17.05 -7.84 -20.51
CA VAL A 133 16.95 -9.26 -20.91
C VAL A 133 15.71 -9.57 -21.75
N ALA A 134 14.74 -8.65 -21.80
CA ALA A 134 13.67 -8.67 -22.78
C ALA A 134 13.23 -7.24 -23.13
N GLY A 135 12.75 -7.02 -24.36
CA GLY A 135 12.45 -5.69 -24.89
C GLY A 135 13.70 -4.93 -25.37
N GLN A 136 13.59 -3.60 -25.51
CA GLN A 136 14.70 -2.75 -25.98
C GLN A 136 15.36 -1.97 -24.84
N ALA A 137 16.70 -1.94 -24.82
CA ALA A 137 17.47 -1.24 -23.78
C ALA A 137 17.22 0.28 -23.76
N SER A 138 16.88 0.88 -24.91
CA SER A 138 16.46 2.29 -25.04
C SER A 138 15.13 2.61 -24.38
N GLY A 139 14.36 1.59 -24.00
CA GLY A 139 13.02 1.67 -23.46
C GLY A 139 11.92 2.03 -24.46
N ALA A 140 12.23 1.94 -25.77
CA ALA A 140 11.28 2.23 -26.84
C ALA A 140 10.06 1.28 -26.81
N VAL A 141 8.88 1.84 -27.04
CA VAL A 141 7.61 1.10 -27.19
C VAL A 141 7.47 0.50 -28.60
N GLY A 142 6.84 -0.67 -28.70
CA GLY A 142 6.49 -1.27 -30.00
C GLY A 142 5.72 -2.59 -29.88
N SER A 143 5.31 -3.13 -31.03
CA SER A 143 4.54 -4.37 -31.16
C SER A 143 5.30 -5.51 -31.87
N ALA A 144 6.51 -5.25 -32.39
CA ALA A 144 7.38 -6.31 -32.90
C ALA A 144 7.86 -7.25 -31.77
N LEU A 145 8.37 -8.44 -32.12
CA LEU A 145 8.74 -9.49 -31.16
C LEU A 145 9.92 -9.14 -30.24
N ASN A 146 10.65 -8.06 -30.53
CA ASN A 146 11.73 -7.54 -29.70
C ASN A 146 11.33 -6.30 -28.86
N TYR A 147 10.03 -5.98 -28.81
CA TYR A 147 9.46 -4.83 -28.11
C TYR A 147 8.31 -5.25 -27.18
N PHE A 148 8.00 -4.37 -26.23
CA PHE A 148 6.77 -4.39 -25.46
C PHE A 148 6.03 -3.05 -25.59
N ASN A 149 4.77 -3.04 -25.16
CA ASN A 149 3.99 -1.85 -24.88
C ASN A 149 3.50 -1.94 -23.43
N ARG A 150 4.27 -1.30 -22.53
CA ARG A 150 4.10 -1.32 -21.07
C ARG A 150 4.12 -2.73 -20.46
N ALA A 151 5.25 -3.44 -20.63
CA ALA A 151 5.56 -4.72 -20.01
C ALA A 151 4.93 -4.87 -18.61
N GLY A 152 4.06 -5.87 -18.46
CA GLY A 152 3.17 -6.06 -17.31
C GLY A 152 3.76 -7.02 -16.27
N GLY A 153 3.09 -8.13 -15.99
CA GLY A 153 3.60 -9.18 -15.13
C GLY A 153 4.74 -9.98 -15.78
N VAL A 154 5.64 -10.52 -14.95
CA VAL A 154 6.80 -11.31 -15.38
C VAL A 154 7.04 -12.53 -14.49
N VAL A 155 7.15 -13.71 -15.10
CA VAL A 155 7.57 -14.95 -14.43
C VAL A 155 8.71 -15.61 -15.19
N ILE A 156 9.51 -16.41 -14.48
CA ILE A 156 10.70 -17.09 -15.01
C ILE A 156 10.60 -18.60 -14.76
N ASP A 157 11.19 -19.41 -15.65
CA ASP A 157 11.38 -20.85 -15.42
C ASP A 157 12.80 -21.21 -14.96
N SER A 158 13.04 -22.49 -14.64
CA SER A 158 14.32 -22.99 -14.17
C SER A 158 15.45 -23.02 -15.23
N ALA A 159 15.14 -22.76 -16.50
CA ALA A 159 16.13 -22.56 -17.57
C ALA A 159 16.45 -21.07 -17.80
N GLY A 160 15.76 -20.17 -17.08
CA GLY A 160 15.91 -18.73 -17.19
C GLY A 160 15.08 -18.10 -18.31
N ASN A 161 14.11 -18.82 -18.88
CA ASN A 161 13.21 -18.25 -19.88
C ASN A 161 12.12 -17.41 -19.19
N LEU A 162 11.77 -16.29 -19.80
CA LEU A 162 10.82 -15.33 -19.26
C LEU A 162 9.46 -15.44 -19.98
N TYR A 163 8.39 -15.27 -19.21
CA TYR A 163 7.03 -15.15 -19.71
C TYR A 163 6.51 -13.79 -19.24
N VAL A 164 6.24 -12.90 -20.20
CA VAL A 164 5.96 -11.48 -19.93
C VAL A 164 4.63 -11.13 -20.57
N THR A 165 3.69 -10.62 -19.77
CA THR A 165 2.45 -10.05 -20.34
C THR A 165 2.78 -8.71 -20.99
N ASP A 166 2.20 -8.47 -22.14
CA ASP A 166 2.42 -7.29 -22.97
C ASP A 166 1.07 -6.59 -23.16
N PRO A 167 0.57 -5.86 -22.14
CA PRO A 167 -0.86 -5.60 -21.98
C PRO A 167 -1.43 -4.79 -23.15
N PHE A 168 -0.71 -3.75 -23.58
CA PHE A 168 -1.13 -2.87 -24.66
C PHE A 168 -0.76 -3.40 -26.06
N ASN A 169 -0.41 -4.68 -26.14
CA ASN A 169 -0.34 -5.48 -27.37
C ASN A 169 -1.18 -6.78 -27.20
N ASP A 170 -2.09 -6.86 -26.22
CA ASP A 170 -3.07 -7.94 -26.00
C ASP A 170 -2.50 -9.37 -26.08
N ARG A 171 -1.33 -9.60 -25.49
CA ARG A 171 -0.59 -10.87 -25.63
C ARG A 171 0.32 -11.21 -24.45
N VAL A 172 0.82 -12.44 -24.44
CA VAL A 172 1.97 -12.87 -23.63
C VAL A 172 3.11 -13.32 -24.54
N GLN A 173 4.31 -12.81 -24.27
CA GLN A 173 5.52 -13.21 -24.96
C GLN A 173 6.37 -14.14 -24.08
N TYR A 174 6.79 -15.25 -24.67
CA TYR A 174 7.87 -16.09 -24.18
C TYR A 174 9.21 -15.56 -24.71
N TRP A 175 10.22 -15.46 -23.86
CA TRP A 175 11.58 -15.07 -24.21
C TRP A 175 12.55 -16.15 -23.71
N ALA A 176 13.12 -16.90 -24.66
CA ALA A 176 14.18 -17.86 -24.34
C ALA A 176 15.40 -17.14 -23.75
N ASN A 177 16.06 -17.76 -22.77
CA ASN A 177 17.21 -17.18 -22.09
C ASN A 177 18.32 -16.76 -23.08
N GLY A 178 18.74 -15.50 -23.03
CA GLY A 178 19.72 -14.91 -23.95
C GLY A 178 19.20 -14.53 -25.34
N SER A 179 17.89 -14.70 -25.63
CA SER A 179 17.31 -14.29 -26.92
C SER A 179 17.20 -12.77 -27.06
N MET A 180 17.39 -12.27 -28.28
CA MET A 180 17.15 -10.86 -28.64
C MET A 180 15.69 -10.57 -29.05
N SER A 181 14.83 -11.59 -29.07
CA SER A 181 13.41 -11.47 -29.44
C SER A 181 12.59 -12.56 -28.76
N GLY A 182 11.35 -12.22 -28.42
CA GLY A 182 10.37 -13.17 -27.90
C GLY A 182 9.64 -13.96 -28.99
N SER A 183 8.69 -14.75 -28.55
CA SER A 183 7.67 -15.42 -29.36
C SER A 183 6.33 -15.26 -28.67
N ILE A 184 5.28 -14.97 -29.43
CA ILE A 184 3.92 -14.88 -28.88
C ILE A 184 3.44 -16.29 -28.58
N ILE A 185 3.01 -16.53 -27.34
CA ILE A 185 2.47 -17.84 -26.91
C ILE A 185 0.96 -17.81 -26.66
N ILE A 186 0.41 -16.64 -26.33
CA ILE A 186 -1.00 -16.46 -25.96
C ILE A 186 -1.45 -15.06 -26.43
N GLY A 187 -2.65 -14.96 -27.00
CA GLY A 187 -3.17 -13.75 -27.63
C GLY A 187 -2.60 -13.53 -29.04
N THR A 188 -3.39 -12.98 -29.96
CA THR A 188 -2.93 -12.59 -31.31
C THR A 188 -2.67 -11.10 -31.45
N GLY A 189 -2.90 -10.32 -30.38
CA GLY A 189 -2.87 -8.86 -30.40
C GLY A 189 -4.21 -8.20 -30.69
N ALA A 190 -5.31 -8.93 -30.48
CA ALA A 190 -6.67 -8.44 -30.62
C ALA A 190 -7.46 -8.59 -29.30
N CYS A 191 -7.65 -7.49 -28.57
CA CYS A 191 -8.59 -7.41 -27.44
C CYS A 191 -9.95 -8.04 -27.79
N SER A 192 -10.22 -9.22 -27.24
CA SER A 192 -11.53 -9.89 -27.28
C SER A 192 -11.65 -10.95 -26.19
N SER A 193 -12.87 -11.45 -25.98
CA SER A 193 -13.18 -12.49 -25.00
C SER A 193 -13.05 -13.93 -25.55
N ALA A 194 -12.49 -14.13 -26.74
CA ALA A 194 -12.21 -15.47 -27.27
C ALA A 194 -11.20 -16.22 -26.36
N LEU A 195 -11.22 -17.57 -26.41
CA LEU A 195 -10.39 -18.39 -25.50
C LEU A 195 -8.90 -18.41 -25.84
N ASN A 196 -8.55 -17.99 -27.06
CA ASN A 196 -7.17 -17.83 -27.53
C ASN A 196 -6.70 -16.36 -27.50
N GLU A 197 -7.55 -15.44 -27.05
CA GLU A 197 -7.31 -14.00 -27.00
C GLU A 197 -7.30 -13.47 -25.56
N LEU A 198 -6.72 -12.29 -25.39
CA LEU A 198 -6.63 -11.54 -24.14
C LEU A 198 -7.03 -10.08 -24.42
N CYS A 199 -7.36 -9.31 -23.39
CA CYS A 199 -7.53 -7.86 -23.47
C CYS A 199 -6.91 -7.19 -22.23
N ASP A 200 -5.90 -6.35 -22.45
CA ASP A 200 -5.06 -5.75 -21.40
C ASP A 200 -4.49 -6.77 -20.36
N PRO A 201 -3.90 -7.92 -20.74
CA PRO A 201 -3.41 -8.89 -19.76
C PRO A 201 -2.32 -8.31 -18.86
N TYR A 202 -2.52 -8.33 -17.53
CA TYR A 202 -1.58 -7.74 -16.56
C TYR A 202 -0.88 -8.76 -15.68
N GLY A 203 -1.59 -9.38 -14.73
CA GLY A 203 -0.99 -10.32 -13.78
C GLY A 203 -0.67 -11.65 -14.44
N ILE A 204 0.47 -12.27 -14.10
CA ILE A 204 0.81 -13.63 -14.52
C ILE A 204 1.41 -14.41 -13.35
N ALA A 205 1.03 -15.68 -13.23
CA ALA A 205 1.63 -16.64 -12.32
C ALA A 205 1.96 -17.93 -13.08
N ARG A 206 3.01 -18.63 -12.65
CA ARG A 206 3.44 -19.92 -13.23
C ARG A 206 3.50 -20.98 -12.15
N ASP A 207 2.83 -22.10 -12.37
CA ASP A 207 3.09 -23.31 -11.59
C ASP A 207 4.49 -23.82 -11.95
N THR A 208 5.39 -23.87 -10.96
CA THR A 208 6.78 -24.31 -11.17
C THR A 208 6.91 -25.81 -11.45
N THR A 209 5.90 -26.61 -11.10
CA THR A 209 5.88 -28.07 -11.27
C THR A 209 5.33 -28.46 -12.65
N THR A 210 4.20 -27.89 -13.06
CA THR A 210 3.57 -28.22 -14.37
C THR A 210 3.96 -27.26 -15.48
N GLY A 211 4.44 -26.06 -15.15
CA GLY A 211 4.69 -24.96 -16.09
C GLY A 211 3.46 -24.13 -16.47
N THR A 212 2.25 -24.57 -16.08
CA THR A 212 0.96 -23.91 -16.34
C THR A 212 1.00 -22.43 -15.99
N LEU A 213 0.55 -21.59 -16.93
CA LEU A 213 0.42 -20.15 -16.76
C LEU A 213 -1.01 -19.77 -16.38
N TYR A 214 -1.14 -18.88 -15.40
CA TYR A 214 -2.41 -18.24 -15.00
C TYR A 214 -2.29 -16.74 -15.27
N ILE A 215 -3.19 -16.19 -16.07
CA ILE A 215 -3.12 -14.80 -16.55
C ILE A 215 -4.38 -14.05 -16.14
N GLY A 216 -4.20 -12.89 -15.50
CA GLY A 216 -5.26 -11.92 -15.27
C GLY A 216 -5.56 -11.18 -16.57
N ASP A 217 -6.62 -11.61 -17.25
CA ASP A 217 -7.13 -11.05 -18.50
C ASP A 217 -8.08 -9.89 -18.14
N TYR A 218 -7.46 -8.76 -17.82
CA TYR A 218 -8.03 -7.68 -16.99
C TYR A 218 -9.29 -7.07 -17.58
N SER A 219 -9.27 -6.68 -18.86
CA SER A 219 -10.42 -6.02 -19.49
C SER A 219 -11.52 -7.00 -19.92
N ASN A 220 -11.31 -8.31 -19.73
CA ASN A 220 -12.30 -9.37 -19.88
C ASN A 220 -12.85 -9.89 -18.52
N ASP A 221 -12.51 -9.24 -17.39
CA ASP A 221 -12.95 -9.59 -16.03
C ASP A 221 -12.71 -11.07 -15.64
N ARG A 222 -11.64 -11.71 -16.16
CA ARG A 222 -11.40 -13.15 -15.99
C ARG A 222 -9.94 -13.50 -15.69
N VAL A 223 -9.74 -14.70 -15.13
CA VAL A 223 -8.43 -15.34 -15.05
C VAL A 223 -8.42 -16.52 -16.01
N MET A 224 -7.45 -16.53 -16.92
CA MET A 224 -7.26 -17.59 -17.92
C MET A 224 -6.14 -18.53 -17.48
N MET A 225 -6.30 -19.83 -17.74
CA MET A 225 -5.30 -20.86 -17.48
C MET A 225 -4.83 -21.45 -18.80
N PHE A 226 -3.52 -21.47 -19.03
CA PHE A 226 -2.88 -22.04 -20.21
C PHE A 226 -1.85 -23.07 -19.79
N LEU A 227 -2.02 -24.31 -20.27
CA LEU A 227 -1.05 -25.38 -20.06
C LEU A 227 0.19 -25.08 -20.92
N SER A 228 1.39 -25.28 -20.36
CA SER A 228 2.67 -25.11 -21.05
C SER A 228 3.18 -26.42 -21.64
#